data_AF-A0ABD2Q5K3-F1
#
_entry.id   AF-A0ABD2Q5K3-F1
#
_cell.length_a   1.000
_cell.length_b   1.000
_cell.length_c   1.000
_cell.angle_alpha   90.00
_cell.angle_beta   90.00
_cell.angle_gamma   90.00
#
_symmetry.space_group_name_H-M   'P 1'
#
loop_
_entity.id
_entity.type
_entity.pdbx_description
1 polymer ?
#
loop_
_entity_poly.entity_id
_entity_poly.type
_entity_poly.pdbx_seq_one_letter_code
_entity_poly.pdbx_strand_id
1 'polypeptide(L)'
;MGLVACRRNPKTCAWEATNVDPRANSLYVPALVDYDIWMVNGDPLLRDYNKFEHQFSFEDVNLLETHLVFLTLYLLLATCVQLKIRCCDPLPFLLCAHLWLSVFWLALVSLHYAIFSVNGVGIQLLTSVGLLISRWADSTLLVLILATAEHWFSDPFGALRALLSKSCFPFRESRTVKYFGGLFGAIFLVQTFLTVFAIMDQDPVRDVLIWNTLAGMLLLGVRFCVILWFLAIVRHRQLGHARLMGPRAESPQFHKFTLEERTLLKERIQTTADNMDFVHFTSGTLLWLLSLPLIVFLAEISVSSLYRKKMIAIVTLCSDFTAVSVYSYMLISLRSIVLDSPTTAT
;
A
#
# COMPACT_ATOMS: atom_id res chain seq x y z
N MET A 1 -7.87 31.62 5.74
CA MET A 1 -8.23 32.99 5.31
C MET A 1 -9.68 32.97 4.86
N GLY A 2 -10.48 33.96 5.25
CA GLY A 2 -11.85 34.10 4.73
C GLY A 2 -11.90 35.25 3.74
N LEU A 3 -12.40 35.00 2.53
CA LEU A 3 -12.74 36.05 1.58
C LEU A 3 -14.11 36.61 1.95
N VAL A 4 -14.19 37.91 2.22
CA VAL A 4 -15.45 38.60 2.54
C VAL A 4 -15.77 39.49 1.35
N ALA A 5 -16.99 39.35 0.81
CA ALA A 5 -17.46 40.21 -0.27
C ALA A 5 -17.79 41.62 0.28
N CYS A 6 -17.06 42.62 -0.22
CA CYS A 6 -17.30 44.02 0.09
C CYS A 6 -17.61 44.78 -1.21
N ARG A 7 -18.53 45.73 -1.16
CA ARG A 7 -18.85 46.64 -2.26
C ARG A 7 -18.39 48.04 -1.89
N ARG A 8 -17.71 48.73 -2.81
CA ARG A 8 -17.43 50.16 -2.64
C ARG A 8 -18.68 50.97 -2.93
N ASN A 9 -19.15 51.74 -1.96
CA ASN A 9 -20.31 52.62 -2.13
C ASN A 9 -19.93 53.78 -3.08
N PRO A 10 -20.63 53.96 -4.20
CA PRO A 10 -20.26 54.95 -5.21
C PRO A 10 -20.46 56.41 -4.75
N LYS A 11 -21.25 56.64 -3.69
CA LYS A 11 -21.53 57.99 -3.15
C LYS A 11 -20.59 58.35 -2.02
N THR A 12 -20.33 57.43 -1.11
CA THR A 12 -19.46 57.68 0.07
C THR A 12 -18.01 57.30 -0.17
N CYS A 13 -17.72 56.57 -1.26
CA CYS A 13 -16.42 55.97 -1.58
C CYS A 13 -15.87 55.00 -0.52
N ALA A 14 -16.67 54.67 0.51
CA ALA A 14 -16.33 53.75 1.58
C ALA A 14 -16.60 52.29 1.16
N TRP A 15 -15.82 51.37 1.73
CA TRP A 15 -16.08 49.95 1.60
C TRP A 15 -17.18 49.55 2.58
N GLU A 16 -18.25 48.97 2.05
CA GLU A 16 -19.37 48.46 2.83
C GLU A 16 -19.47 46.96 2.59
N ALA A 17 -19.80 46.19 3.62
CA ALA A 17 -20.16 44.79 3.43
C ALA A 17 -21.34 44.72 2.45
N THR A 18 -21.38 43.69 1.60
CA THR A 18 -22.58 43.44 0.79
C THR A 18 -23.75 43.19 1.74
N ASN A 19 -24.58 44.22 1.97
CA ASN A 19 -25.59 44.24 3.02
C ASN A 19 -26.64 43.12 2.85
N VAL A 20 -26.93 42.43 3.94
CA VAL A 20 -28.21 41.74 4.18
C VAL A 20 -29.18 42.83 4.66
N ASP A 21 -30.18 43.20 3.86
CA ASP A 21 -31.15 44.22 4.26
C ASP A 21 -32.04 43.69 5.42
N PRO A 22 -32.00 44.27 6.63
CA PRO A 22 -32.80 43.79 7.77
C PRO A 22 -34.29 44.13 7.65
N ARG A 23 -34.69 44.97 6.69
CA ARG A 23 -36.06 45.48 6.52
C ARG A 23 -36.75 44.97 5.27
N ALA A 24 -36.05 44.24 4.41
CA ALA A 24 -36.63 43.63 3.24
C ALA A 24 -37.20 42.24 3.60
N ASN A 25 -38.52 42.08 3.52
CA ASN A 25 -39.19 40.77 3.53
C ASN A 25 -38.82 39.89 2.31
N SER A 26 -37.89 40.34 1.47
CA SER A 26 -37.26 39.59 0.39
C SER A 26 -35.86 39.13 0.82
N LEU A 27 -35.82 37.86 1.18
CA LEU A 27 -34.68 36.99 1.41
C LEU A 27 -33.61 37.15 0.29
N TYR A 28 -32.41 37.64 0.64
CA TYR A 28 -31.18 37.68 -0.19
C TYR A 28 -31.28 38.38 -1.57
N VAL A 29 -30.61 39.53 -1.73
CA VAL A 29 -30.19 39.97 -3.08
C VAL A 29 -28.78 39.40 -3.31
N PRO A 30 -28.62 38.28 -4.02
CA PRO A 30 -27.29 37.74 -4.32
C PRO A 30 -26.54 38.77 -5.18
N ALA A 31 -25.49 39.36 -4.62
CA ALA A 31 -24.51 40.07 -5.41
C ALA A 31 -23.69 39.01 -6.16
N LEU A 32 -24.00 38.78 -7.43
CA LEU A 32 -23.21 37.92 -8.31
C LEU A 32 -21.89 38.64 -8.60
N VAL A 33 -20.81 38.19 -7.95
CA VAL A 33 -19.46 38.64 -8.24
C VAL A 33 -18.82 37.55 -9.10
N ASP A 34 -18.59 37.88 -10.37
CA ASP A 34 -17.81 37.02 -11.27
C ASP A 34 -16.32 37.26 -10.96
N TYR A 35 -15.66 36.23 -10.43
CA TYR A 35 -14.24 36.28 -10.10
C TYR A 35 -13.55 35.01 -10.59
N ASP A 36 -12.36 35.19 -11.15
CA ASP A 36 -11.44 34.11 -11.48
C ASP A 36 -10.15 34.35 -10.69
N ILE A 37 -10.03 33.69 -9.53
CA ILE A 37 -8.88 33.82 -8.65
C ILE A 37 -7.98 32.61 -8.87
N TRP A 38 -6.83 32.85 -9.49
CA TRP A 38 -5.78 31.86 -9.66
C TRP A 38 -4.70 32.05 -8.58
N MET A 39 -4.65 31.16 -7.59
CA MET A 39 -3.62 31.18 -6.56
C MET A 39 -2.46 30.25 -6.94
N VAL A 40 -1.23 30.76 -6.91
CA VAL A 40 0.01 30.01 -7.14
C VAL A 40 0.95 30.18 -5.97
N ASN A 41 1.87 29.22 -5.83
CA ASN A 41 2.91 29.30 -4.82
C ASN A 41 4.06 30.19 -5.30
N GLY A 42 4.35 31.26 -4.56
CA GLY A 42 5.40 32.22 -4.90
C GLY A 42 4.93 33.36 -5.80
N ASP A 43 5.86 33.90 -6.59
CA ASP A 43 5.59 35.04 -7.49
C ASP A 43 4.88 34.55 -8.78
N PRO A 44 3.67 35.05 -9.10
CA PRO A 44 2.95 34.68 -10.33
C PRO A 44 3.72 35.02 -11.61
N LEU A 45 4.66 35.97 -11.57
CA LEU A 45 5.48 36.36 -12.71
C LEU A 45 6.66 35.41 -12.95
N LEU A 46 7.01 34.57 -11.97
CA LEU A 46 8.14 33.64 -12.02
C LEU A 46 7.73 32.22 -12.42
N ARG A 47 6.64 32.05 -13.18
CA ARG A 47 6.16 30.75 -13.66
C ARG A 47 7.23 29.94 -14.39
N ASP A 48 8.12 30.61 -15.12
CA ASP A 48 9.20 29.94 -15.87
C ASP A 48 10.36 29.46 -15.00
N TYR A 49 10.51 29.98 -13.78
CA TYR A 49 11.58 29.59 -12.87
C TYR A 49 11.34 28.18 -12.30
N ASN A 50 10.09 27.84 -12.00
CA ASN A 50 9.75 26.54 -11.42
C ASN A 50 8.46 25.95 -12.01
N LYS A 51 8.54 25.55 -13.29
CA LYS A 51 7.38 25.09 -14.09
C LYS A 51 6.63 23.92 -13.47
N PHE A 52 7.31 23.02 -12.75
CA PHE A 52 6.72 21.81 -12.21
C PHE A 52 6.17 21.95 -10.79
N GLU A 53 6.46 23.05 -10.09
CA GLU A 53 5.99 23.27 -8.72
C GLU A 53 5.10 24.51 -8.58
N HIS A 54 5.10 25.40 -9.59
CA HIS A 54 4.39 26.67 -9.53
C HIS A 54 2.90 26.55 -9.18
N GLN A 55 2.24 25.51 -9.71
CA GLN A 55 0.82 25.25 -9.47
C GLN A 55 0.54 24.53 -8.14
N PHE A 56 1.56 23.95 -7.52
CA PHE A 56 1.39 23.16 -6.31
C PHE A 56 1.31 24.04 -5.07
N SER A 57 0.34 23.73 -4.22
CA SER A 57 0.30 24.26 -2.87
C SER A 57 1.58 23.89 -2.11
N PHE A 58 1.90 24.62 -1.05
CA PHE A 58 3.03 24.26 -0.19
C PHE A 58 2.91 22.81 0.31
N GLU A 59 1.69 22.33 0.56
CA GLU A 59 1.40 20.97 1.05
C GLU A 59 1.57 19.88 -0.01
N ASP A 60 1.57 20.26 -1.30
CA ASP A 60 1.62 19.33 -2.42
C ASP A 60 2.92 19.38 -3.24
N VAL A 61 3.78 20.37 -2.99
CA VAL A 61 5.13 20.45 -3.56
C VAL A 61 5.89 19.13 -3.35
N ASN A 62 6.67 18.70 -4.33
CA ASN A 62 7.44 17.43 -4.37
C ASN A 62 6.60 16.15 -4.41
N LEU A 63 5.26 16.20 -4.39
CA LEU A 63 4.46 14.99 -4.55
C LEU A 63 4.67 14.36 -5.93
N LEU A 64 4.69 15.16 -7.00
CA LEU A 64 4.97 14.65 -8.35
C LEU A 64 6.32 13.90 -8.41
N GLU A 65 7.39 14.54 -7.95
CA GLU A 65 8.74 13.95 -7.92
C GLU A 65 8.76 12.65 -7.11
N THR A 66 8.18 12.67 -5.90
CA THR A 66 8.09 11.48 -5.04
C THR A 66 7.41 10.32 -5.76
N HIS A 67 6.26 10.55 -6.40
CA HIS A 67 5.52 9.48 -7.09
C HIS A 67 6.28 8.97 -8.32
N LEU A 68 6.98 9.84 -9.05
CA LEU A 68 7.83 9.44 -10.18
C LEU A 68 9.03 8.60 -9.74
N VAL A 69 9.69 8.96 -8.63
CA VAL A 69 10.77 8.15 -8.04
C VAL A 69 10.26 6.77 -7.70
N PHE A 70 9.15 6.66 -6.95
CA PHE A 70 8.60 5.34 -6.62
C PHE A 70 8.10 4.58 -7.85
N LEU A 71 7.53 5.25 -8.85
CA LEU A 71 7.13 4.62 -10.11
C LEU A 71 8.32 3.96 -10.79
N THR A 72 9.46 4.66 -10.89
CA THR A 72 10.67 4.09 -11.48
C THR A 72 11.21 2.91 -10.65
N LEU A 73 11.25 3.03 -9.33
CA LEU A 73 11.69 1.96 -8.43
C LEU A 73 10.80 0.70 -8.55
N TYR A 74 9.48 0.86 -8.54
CA TYR A 74 8.55 -0.25 -8.72
C TYR A 74 8.62 -0.87 -10.12
N LEU A 75 8.82 -0.08 -11.17
CA LEU A 75 9.04 -0.61 -12.53
C LEU A 75 10.30 -1.46 -12.62
N LEU A 76 11.42 -0.99 -12.04
CA LEU A 76 12.67 -1.75 -11.99
C LEU A 76 12.50 -3.05 -11.18
N LEU A 77 11.85 -2.99 -10.02
CA LEU A 77 11.62 -4.18 -9.20
C LEU A 77 10.67 -5.17 -9.89
N ALA A 78 9.56 -4.70 -10.46
CA ALA A 78 8.57 -5.52 -11.17
C ALA A 78 9.20 -6.27 -12.35
N THR A 79 10.00 -5.56 -13.16
CA THR A 79 10.71 -6.16 -14.29
C THR A 79 11.76 -7.17 -13.82
N CYS A 80 12.56 -6.85 -12.80
CA CYS A 80 13.53 -7.80 -12.22
C CYS A 80 12.87 -9.08 -11.70
N VAL A 81 11.76 -8.95 -10.97
CA VAL A 81 11.01 -10.09 -10.42
C VAL A 81 10.43 -10.95 -11.53
N GLN A 82 9.84 -10.35 -12.57
CA GLN A 82 9.29 -11.11 -13.70
C GLN A 82 10.37 -11.85 -14.51
N LEU A 83 11.56 -11.26 -14.67
CA LEU A 83 12.67 -11.92 -15.33
C LEU A 83 13.22 -13.08 -14.50
N LYS A 84 13.23 -12.94 -13.17
CA LYS A 84 13.82 -13.92 -12.23
C LYS A 84 12.84 -14.92 -11.64
N ILE A 85 11.53 -14.73 -11.73
CA ILE A 85 10.51 -15.62 -11.17
C ILE A 85 9.34 -15.70 -12.14
N ARG A 86 8.91 -16.92 -12.45
CA ARG A 86 7.70 -17.13 -13.24
C ARG A 86 6.47 -16.97 -12.32
N CYS A 87 5.57 -16.05 -12.67
CA CYS A 87 4.36 -15.75 -11.87
C CYS A 87 3.25 -16.82 -12.02
N CYS A 88 3.61 -18.10 -12.02
CA CYS A 88 2.69 -19.23 -12.21
C CYS A 88 2.21 -19.82 -10.87
N ASP A 89 3.06 -19.76 -9.84
CA ASP A 89 2.72 -20.22 -8.50
C ASP A 89 1.96 -19.13 -7.73
N PRO A 90 1.09 -19.49 -6.77
CA PRO A 90 0.20 -18.53 -6.11
C PRO A 90 0.94 -17.39 -5.39
N LEU A 91 2.07 -17.69 -4.75
CA LEU A 91 2.87 -16.70 -4.02
C LEU A 91 3.59 -15.72 -4.97
N PRO A 92 4.39 -16.19 -5.95
CA PRO A 92 4.89 -15.34 -7.03
C PRO A 92 3.81 -14.57 -7.78
N PHE A 93 2.66 -15.19 -8.05
CA PHE A 93 1.54 -14.52 -8.73
C PHE A 93 1.01 -13.34 -7.93
N LEU A 94 0.76 -13.52 -6.63
CA LEU A 94 0.32 -12.44 -5.73
C LEU A 94 1.39 -11.34 -5.62
N LEU A 95 2.68 -11.70 -5.57
CA LEU A 95 3.77 -10.72 -5.61
C LEU A 95 3.78 -9.92 -6.92
N CYS A 96 3.72 -10.60 -8.07
CA CYS A 96 3.67 -9.94 -9.37
C CYS A 96 2.43 -9.04 -9.50
N ALA A 97 1.27 -9.51 -9.02
CA ALA A 97 0.03 -8.74 -9.01
C ALA A 97 0.17 -7.46 -8.16
N HIS A 98 0.71 -7.55 -6.94
CA HIS A 98 0.99 -6.38 -6.11
C HIS A 98 1.94 -5.39 -6.78
N LEU A 99 3.04 -5.87 -7.38
CA LEU A 99 4.03 -5.02 -8.06
C LEU A 99 3.38 -4.25 -9.23
N TRP A 100 2.60 -4.92 -10.08
CA TRP A 100 1.94 -4.27 -11.21
C TRP A 100 0.78 -3.36 -10.81
N LEU A 101 -0.01 -3.73 -9.79
CA LEU A 101 -0.99 -2.81 -9.20
C LEU A 101 -0.29 -1.56 -8.66
N SER A 102 0.87 -1.72 -8.03
CA SER A 102 1.70 -0.61 -7.52
C SER A 102 2.17 0.32 -8.64
N VAL A 103 2.72 -0.23 -9.72
CA VAL A 103 3.09 0.52 -10.92
C VAL A 103 1.89 1.26 -11.50
N PHE A 104 0.74 0.58 -11.63
CA PHE A 104 -0.44 1.15 -12.29
C PHE A 104 -1.03 2.32 -11.51
N TRP A 105 -1.18 2.20 -10.18
CA TRP A 105 -1.70 3.31 -9.39
C TRP A 105 -0.72 4.49 -9.35
N LEU A 106 0.59 4.24 -9.21
CA LEU A 106 1.62 5.28 -9.24
C LEU A 106 1.61 6.03 -10.56
N ALA A 107 1.42 5.33 -11.68
CA ALA A 107 1.31 5.93 -13.00
C ALA A 107 0.08 6.85 -13.12
N LEU A 108 -1.09 6.41 -12.64
CA LEU A 108 -2.31 7.23 -12.67
C LEU A 108 -2.17 8.51 -11.83
N VAL A 109 -1.65 8.38 -10.60
CA VAL A 109 -1.44 9.54 -9.71
C VAL A 109 -0.36 10.48 -10.25
N SER A 110 0.75 9.92 -10.77
CA SER A 110 1.80 10.73 -11.41
C SER A 110 1.29 11.48 -12.64
N LEU A 111 0.43 10.84 -13.45
CA LEU A 111 -0.19 11.49 -14.61
C LEU A 111 -1.12 12.64 -14.19
N HIS A 112 -1.92 12.45 -13.13
CA HIS A 112 -2.71 13.54 -12.56
C HIS A 112 -1.82 14.73 -12.16
N TYR A 113 -0.77 14.48 -11.36
CA TYR A 113 0.12 15.54 -10.89
C TYR A 113 0.93 16.18 -12.03
N ALA A 114 1.30 15.43 -13.05
CA ALA A 114 1.96 15.98 -14.24
C ALA A 114 1.04 16.96 -14.99
N ILE A 115 -0.24 16.60 -15.18
CA ILE A 115 -1.23 17.50 -15.80
C ILE A 115 -1.46 18.72 -14.90
N PHE A 116 -1.62 18.50 -13.60
CA PHE A 116 -1.82 19.54 -12.60
C PHE A 116 -0.66 20.56 -12.59
N SER A 117 0.59 20.10 -12.76
CA SER A 117 1.76 21.00 -12.83
C SER A 117 1.66 22.02 -13.96
N VAL A 118 0.97 21.69 -15.06
CA VAL A 118 0.83 22.54 -16.23
C VAL A 118 -0.37 23.49 -16.11
N ASN A 119 -1.51 22.96 -15.65
CA ASN A 119 -2.81 23.64 -15.72
C ASN A 119 -3.45 23.97 -14.37
N GLY A 120 -2.86 23.62 -13.23
CA GLY A 120 -3.41 23.88 -11.90
C GLY A 120 -4.73 23.19 -11.55
N VAL A 121 -5.26 22.32 -12.42
CA VAL A 121 -6.55 21.63 -12.24
C VAL A 121 -6.39 20.12 -12.17
N GLY A 122 -5.54 19.54 -13.01
CA GLY A 122 -5.36 18.08 -13.08
C GLY A 122 -6.63 17.33 -13.54
N ILE A 123 -6.66 16.02 -13.32
CA ILE A 123 -7.85 15.18 -13.54
C ILE A 123 -8.17 14.42 -12.25
N GLN A 124 -9.17 14.85 -11.49
CA GLN A 124 -9.45 14.26 -10.17
C GLN A 124 -9.75 12.75 -10.21
N LEU A 125 -10.38 12.29 -11.31
CA LEU A 125 -10.69 10.87 -11.49
C LEU A 125 -9.44 9.98 -11.48
N LEU A 126 -8.32 10.44 -12.04
CA LEU A 126 -7.06 9.68 -12.04
C LEU A 126 -6.57 9.43 -10.62
N THR A 127 -6.66 10.44 -9.75
CA THR A 127 -6.26 10.33 -8.34
C THR A 127 -7.21 9.43 -7.57
N SER A 128 -8.53 9.57 -7.77
CA SER A 128 -9.52 8.72 -7.10
C SER A 128 -9.38 7.25 -7.48
N VAL A 129 -9.23 6.95 -8.78
CA VAL A 129 -9.04 5.58 -9.27
C VAL A 129 -7.67 5.04 -8.82
N GLY A 130 -6.62 5.86 -8.88
CA GLY A 130 -5.29 5.52 -8.36
C GLY A 130 -5.33 5.15 -6.88
N LEU A 131 -6.00 5.95 -6.04
CA LEU A 131 -6.17 5.65 -4.62
C LEU A 131 -6.86 4.30 -4.39
N LEU A 132 -7.90 3.98 -5.17
CA LEU A 132 -8.56 2.68 -5.07
C LEU A 132 -7.62 1.51 -5.42
N ILE A 133 -6.87 1.63 -6.52
CA ILE A 133 -5.91 0.61 -6.95
C ILE A 133 -4.77 0.47 -5.93
N SER A 134 -4.35 1.57 -5.29
CA SER A 134 -3.34 1.51 -4.22
C SER A 134 -3.80 0.61 -3.06
N ARG A 135 -5.09 0.70 -2.68
CA ARG A 135 -5.66 -0.17 -1.64
C ARG A 135 -5.77 -1.62 -2.09
N TRP A 136 -6.00 -1.85 -3.38
CA TRP A 136 -5.96 -3.20 -3.95
C TRP A 136 -4.54 -3.79 -3.93
N ALA A 137 -3.53 -2.97 -4.19
CA ALA A 137 -2.13 -3.37 -4.03
C ALA A 137 -1.82 -3.74 -2.57
N ASP A 138 -2.26 -2.92 -1.60
CA ASP A 138 -2.10 -3.18 -0.16
C ASP A 138 -2.79 -4.48 0.28
N SER A 139 -4.04 -4.70 -0.15
CA SER A 139 -4.79 -5.94 0.07
C SER A 139 -4.05 -7.17 -0.46
N THR A 140 -3.47 -7.05 -1.65
CA THR A 140 -2.73 -8.15 -2.30
C THR A 140 -1.46 -8.49 -1.53
N LEU A 141 -0.69 -7.48 -1.10
CA LEU A 141 0.49 -7.67 -0.26
C LEU A 141 0.14 -8.26 1.10
N LEU A 142 -0.95 -7.81 1.71
CA LEU A 142 -1.44 -8.33 2.98
C LEU A 142 -1.78 -9.82 2.91
N VAL A 143 -2.48 -10.25 1.86
CA VAL A 143 -2.82 -11.66 1.66
C VAL A 143 -1.58 -12.48 1.32
N LEU A 144 -0.64 -11.95 0.53
CA LEU A 144 0.65 -12.58 0.27
C LEU A 144 1.37 -12.91 1.58
N ILE A 145 1.49 -11.91 2.46
CA ILE A 145 2.14 -12.04 3.76
C ILE A 145 1.39 -13.03 4.67
N LEU A 146 0.06 -12.94 4.78
CA LEU A 146 -0.72 -13.87 5.59
C LEU A 146 -0.62 -15.31 5.08
N ALA A 147 -0.66 -15.50 3.76
CA ALA A 147 -0.49 -16.81 3.12
C ALA A 147 0.89 -17.40 3.44
N THR A 148 1.94 -16.58 3.41
CA THR A 148 3.29 -17.02 3.77
C THR A 148 3.40 -17.40 5.24
N ALA A 149 2.87 -16.57 6.14
CA ALA A 149 2.89 -16.85 7.58
C ALA A 149 2.16 -18.16 7.94
N GLU A 150 1.07 -18.48 7.23
CA GLU A 150 0.34 -19.72 7.48
C GLU A 150 0.99 -20.97 6.87
N HIS A 151 1.45 -20.90 5.61
CA HIS A 151 1.81 -22.08 4.83
C HIS A 151 3.32 -22.33 4.79
N TRP A 152 4.11 -21.27 4.64
CA TRP A 152 5.56 -21.36 4.43
C TRP A 152 6.27 -22.07 5.59
N PHE A 153 5.85 -21.76 6.82
CA PHE A 153 6.50 -22.28 8.03
C PHE A 153 5.90 -23.61 8.53
N SER A 154 4.79 -24.07 7.94
CA SER A 154 4.12 -25.31 8.35
C SER A 154 4.57 -26.52 7.53
N ASP A 155 4.83 -26.34 6.23
CA ASP A 155 5.36 -27.38 5.35
C ASP A 155 6.37 -26.76 4.37
N PRO A 156 7.61 -26.50 4.83
CA PRO A 156 8.65 -25.92 3.99
C PRO A 156 8.93 -26.77 2.76
N PHE A 157 8.77 -28.11 2.86
CA PHE A 157 9.03 -29.07 1.79
C PHE A 157 7.92 -29.06 0.72
N GLY A 158 6.65 -28.96 1.12
CA GLY A 158 5.53 -28.76 0.21
C GLY A 158 5.63 -27.42 -0.52
N ALA A 159 6.05 -26.36 0.17
CA ALA A 159 6.28 -25.05 -0.41
C ALA A 159 7.48 -25.04 -1.39
N LEU A 160 8.57 -25.71 -1.03
CA LEU A 160 9.75 -25.90 -1.90
C LEU A 160 9.41 -26.70 -3.16
N ARG A 161 8.63 -27.79 -3.01
CA ARG A 161 8.19 -28.64 -4.12
C ARG A 161 7.21 -27.90 -5.05
N ALA A 162 6.39 -27.00 -4.51
CA ALA A 162 5.54 -26.12 -5.32
C ALA A 162 6.40 -25.17 -6.17
N LEU A 163 7.39 -24.50 -5.55
CA LEU A 163 8.31 -23.60 -6.27
C LEU A 163 9.22 -24.30 -7.29
N LEU A 164 9.50 -25.59 -7.07
CA LEU A 164 10.28 -26.45 -7.98
C LEU A 164 9.49 -26.99 -9.17
N SER A 165 8.16 -26.97 -9.10
CA SER A 165 7.32 -27.57 -10.13
C SER A 165 7.41 -26.77 -11.43
N LYS A 166 8.02 -27.35 -12.47
CA LYS A 166 7.97 -26.81 -13.85
C LYS A 166 6.55 -26.73 -14.39
N SER A 167 5.64 -27.53 -13.84
CA SER A 167 4.22 -27.50 -14.15
C SER A 167 3.57 -26.38 -13.33
N CYS A 168 2.92 -25.42 -14.00
CA CYS A 168 2.01 -24.48 -13.36
C CYS A 168 1.03 -25.33 -12.54
N PHE A 169 1.15 -25.34 -11.20
CA PHE A 169 0.38 -26.26 -10.39
C PHE A 169 -1.11 -25.96 -10.64
N PRO A 170 -1.90 -26.89 -11.20
CA PRO A 170 -3.33 -26.68 -11.25
C PRO A 170 -3.76 -26.60 -9.80
N PHE A 171 -4.39 -25.49 -9.48
CA PHE A 171 -4.97 -25.11 -8.20
C PHE A 171 -5.82 -26.29 -7.68
N ARG A 172 -5.19 -27.23 -6.97
CA ARG A 172 -5.88 -28.43 -6.50
C ARG A 172 -6.79 -27.97 -5.39
N GLU A 173 -8.08 -28.06 -5.67
CA GLU A 173 -9.21 -27.68 -4.85
C GLU A 173 -9.05 -28.15 -3.39
N SER A 174 -8.36 -27.34 -2.59
CA SER A 174 -8.17 -27.57 -1.15
C SER A 174 -9.06 -26.59 -0.40
N ARG A 175 -9.57 -27.01 0.76
CA ARG A 175 -10.32 -26.12 1.67
C ARG A 175 -9.54 -24.82 1.92
N THR A 176 -8.22 -24.91 2.05
CA THR A 176 -7.29 -23.78 2.19
C THR A 176 -7.49 -22.72 1.12
N VAL A 177 -7.54 -23.11 -0.15
CA VAL A 177 -7.73 -22.19 -1.28
C VAL A 177 -9.05 -21.43 -1.17
N LYS A 178 -10.13 -22.11 -0.78
CA LYS A 178 -11.46 -21.50 -0.62
C LYS A 178 -11.45 -20.50 0.55
N TYR A 179 -10.78 -20.84 1.65
CA TYR A 179 -10.61 -19.93 2.78
C TYR A 179 -9.77 -18.70 2.42
N PHE A 180 -8.63 -18.87 1.74
CA PHE A 180 -7.78 -17.74 1.32
C PHE A 180 -8.42 -16.86 0.25
N GLY A 181 -9.09 -17.46 -0.72
CA GLY A 181 -9.85 -16.71 -1.73
C GLY A 181 -11.01 -15.93 -1.12
N GLY A 182 -11.76 -16.55 -0.20
CA GLY A 182 -12.83 -15.89 0.56
C GLY A 182 -12.31 -14.76 1.44
N LEU A 183 -11.17 -14.98 2.13
CA LEU A 183 -10.51 -13.96 2.93
C LEU A 183 -10.03 -12.79 2.08
N PHE A 184 -9.34 -13.06 0.97
CA PHE A 184 -8.90 -12.05 0.03
C PHE A 184 -10.09 -11.22 -0.46
N GLY A 185 -11.18 -11.89 -0.88
CA GLY A 185 -12.40 -11.21 -1.30
C GLY A 185 -13.01 -10.33 -0.20
N ALA A 186 -13.05 -10.81 1.05
CA ALA A 186 -13.56 -10.04 2.18
C ALA A 186 -12.70 -8.81 2.50
N ILE A 187 -11.37 -8.97 2.61
CA ILE A 187 -10.44 -7.86 2.85
C ILE A 187 -10.56 -6.83 1.72
N PHE A 188 -10.53 -7.29 0.47
CA PHE A 188 -10.62 -6.45 -0.71
C PHE A 188 -11.93 -5.66 -0.75
N LEU A 189 -13.06 -6.31 -0.45
CA LEU A 189 -14.38 -5.67 -0.43
C LEU A 189 -14.49 -4.64 0.68
N VAL A 190 -14.06 -4.97 1.90
CA VAL A 190 -14.08 -4.04 3.04
C VAL A 190 -13.20 -2.82 2.75
N GLN A 191 -11.98 -3.03 2.25
CA GLN A 191 -11.08 -1.93 1.90
C GLN A 191 -11.64 -1.07 0.77
N THR A 192 -12.21 -1.68 -0.27
CA THR A 192 -12.85 -0.96 -1.38
C THR A 192 -14.00 -0.10 -0.88
N PHE A 193 -14.92 -0.68 -0.10
CA PHE A 193 -16.08 0.03 0.43
C PHE A 193 -15.67 1.22 1.29
N LEU A 194 -14.78 1.01 2.27
CA LEU A 194 -14.33 2.08 3.16
C LEU A 194 -13.54 3.16 2.40
N THR A 195 -12.78 2.80 1.37
CA THR A 195 -12.03 3.78 0.57
C THR A 195 -12.96 4.63 -0.28
N VAL A 196 -13.94 4.03 -0.93
CA VAL A 196 -14.96 4.77 -1.69
C VAL A 196 -15.71 5.71 -0.73
N PHE A 197 -16.12 5.21 0.44
CA PHE A 197 -16.78 6.04 1.43
C PHE A 197 -15.88 7.21 1.91
N ALA A 198 -14.59 6.96 2.12
CA ALA A 198 -13.63 8.00 2.50
C ALA A 198 -13.43 9.07 1.41
N ILE A 199 -13.39 8.67 0.14
CA ILE A 199 -13.28 9.59 -0.99
C ILE A 199 -14.54 10.47 -1.10
N MET A 200 -15.72 9.89 -0.84
CA MET A 200 -17.00 10.62 -0.89
C MET A 200 -17.18 11.58 0.29
N ASP A 201 -16.64 11.25 1.47
CA ASP A 201 -16.72 12.06 2.69
C ASP A 201 -15.67 13.17 2.75
N GLN A 202 -14.69 13.15 1.83
CA GLN A 202 -13.64 14.15 1.78
C GLN A 202 -14.15 15.48 1.22
N ASP A 203 -14.42 16.44 2.10
CA ASP A 203 -14.72 17.82 1.72
C ASP A 203 -13.47 18.51 1.13
N PRO A 204 -13.47 18.96 -0.13
CA PRO A 204 -12.31 19.62 -0.75
C PRO A 204 -12.03 21.01 -0.16
N VAL A 205 -12.96 21.58 0.59
CA VAL A 205 -12.86 22.95 1.18
C VAL A 205 -12.22 22.92 2.57
N ARG A 206 -12.24 21.77 3.26
CA ARG A 206 -11.55 21.61 4.54
C ARG A 206 -10.33 20.73 4.27
N ASP A 207 -9.15 21.12 4.74
CA ASP A 207 -7.92 20.32 4.61
C ASP A 207 -7.94 19.08 5.52
N VAL A 208 -8.98 18.25 5.39
CA VAL A 208 -9.21 17.02 6.13
C VAL A 208 -8.58 15.91 5.32
N LEU A 209 -7.48 15.35 5.84
CA LEU A 209 -6.88 14.16 5.26
C LEU A 209 -7.87 12.99 5.32
N ILE A 210 -7.74 12.04 4.39
CA ILE A 210 -8.52 10.80 4.35
C ILE A 210 -8.58 10.13 5.74
N TRP A 211 -7.47 10.15 6.48
CA TRP A 211 -7.33 9.54 7.80
C TRP A 211 -8.12 10.20 8.92
N ASN A 212 -8.56 11.45 8.71
CA ASN A 212 -9.39 12.20 9.66
C ASN A 212 -10.88 11.97 9.42
N THR A 213 -11.27 11.34 8.31
CA THR A 213 -12.65 10.90 8.06
C THR A 213 -13.00 9.68 8.92
N LEU A 214 -14.28 9.46 9.19
CA LEU A 214 -14.75 8.26 9.89
C LEU A 214 -14.31 6.99 9.14
N ALA A 215 -14.41 7.02 7.82
CA ALA A 215 -14.01 5.94 6.94
C ALA A 215 -12.51 5.61 7.04
N GLY A 216 -11.66 6.64 7.07
CA GLY A 216 -10.22 6.51 7.23
C GLY A 216 -9.82 5.94 8.59
N MET A 217 -10.48 6.39 9.67
CA MET A 217 -10.27 5.81 11.00
C MET A 217 -10.67 4.32 11.06
N LEU A 218 -11.77 3.95 10.40
CA LEU A 218 -12.18 2.55 10.29
C LEU A 218 -11.18 1.71 9.48
N LEU A 219 -10.60 2.24 8.40
CA LEU A 219 -9.52 1.58 7.65
C LEU A 219 -8.31 1.28 8.54
N LEU A 220 -7.92 2.23 9.40
CA LEU A 220 -6.86 2.03 10.39
C LEU A 220 -7.24 0.96 11.42
N GLY A 221 -8.48 1.00 11.93
CA GLY A 221 -9.02 0.00 12.85
C GLY A 221 -8.98 -1.43 12.27
N VAL A 222 -9.40 -1.60 11.01
CA VAL A 222 -9.30 -2.88 10.30
C VAL A 222 -7.84 -3.35 10.22
N ARG A 223 -6.90 -2.45 9.94
CA ARG A 223 -5.46 -2.77 9.91
C ARG A 223 -4.95 -3.26 11.26
N PHE A 224 -5.41 -2.68 12.38
CA PHE A 224 -5.11 -3.17 13.73
C PHE A 224 -5.68 -4.58 13.98
N CYS A 225 -6.92 -4.85 13.55
CA CYS A 225 -7.48 -6.20 13.65
C CYS A 225 -6.63 -7.23 12.89
N VAL A 226 -6.14 -6.88 11.70
CA VAL A 226 -5.25 -7.76 10.93
C VAL A 226 -3.89 -7.93 11.61
N ILE A 227 -3.34 -6.91 12.25
CA ILE A 227 -2.11 -7.04 13.05
C ILE A 227 -2.29 -8.06 14.16
N LEU A 228 -3.38 -7.97 14.94
CA LEU A 228 -3.68 -8.91 16.02
C LEU A 228 -3.84 -10.33 15.48
N TRP A 229 -4.50 -10.47 14.33
CA TRP A 229 -4.64 -11.76 13.68
C TRP A 229 -3.29 -12.32 13.19
N PHE A 230 -2.46 -11.51 12.55
CA PHE A 230 -1.11 -11.91 12.15
C PHE A 230 -0.29 -12.40 13.35
N LEU A 231 -0.32 -11.67 14.47
CA LEU A 231 0.34 -12.08 15.71
C LEU A 231 -0.23 -13.39 16.27
N ALA A 232 -1.55 -13.60 16.17
CA ALA A 232 -2.18 -14.85 16.59
C ALA A 232 -1.70 -16.04 15.72
N ILE A 233 -1.56 -15.85 14.41
CA ILE A 233 -0.99 -16.86 13.49
C ILE A 233 0.44 -17.17 13.91
N VAL A 234 1.29 -16.14 14.07
CA VAL A 234 2.69 -16.31 14.46
C VAL A 234 2.81 -17.06 15.78
N ARG A 235 2.05 -16.67 16.81
CA ARG A 235 2.04 -17.32 18.13
C ARG A 235 1.59 -18.78 18.04
N HIS A 236 0.52 -19.05 17.29
CA HIS A 236 0.03 -20.41 17.08
C HIS A 236 1.10 -21.30 16.43
N ARG A 237 1.83 -20.77 15.44
CA ARG A 237 2.90 -21.51 14.74
C ARG A 237 4.14 -21.73 15.59
N GLN A 238 4.59 -20.73 16.37
CA GLN A 238 5.69 -20.91 17.31
C GLN A 238 5.38 -22.01 18.35
N LEU A 239 4.16 -22.02 18.89
CA LEU A 239 3.72 -23.07 19.82
C LEU A 239 3.59 -24.45 19.16
N GLY A 240 3.26 -24.50 17.86
CA GLY A 240 3.22 -25.74 17.08
C GLY A 240 4.62 -26.33 16.82
N HIS A 241 5.58 -25.49 16.43
CA HIS A 241 6.98 -25.87 16.24
C HIS A 241 7.60 -26.41 17.54
N ALA A 242 7.35 -25.74 18.68
CA ALA A 242 7.81 -26.22 19.99
C ALA A 242 7.29 -27.61 20.37
N ARG A 243 6.11 -28.01 19.87
CA ARG A 243 5.54 -29.36 20.10
C ARG A 243 6.11 -30.42 19.17
N LEU A 244 6.47 -30.06 17.94
CA LEU A 244 7.01 -30.98 16.93
C LEU A 244 8.51 -31.30 17.13
N MET A 245 9.25 -30.41 17.79
CA MET A 245 10.63 -30.65 18.25
C MET A 245 10.74 -31.55 19.50
N GLY A 246 9.61 -32.01 20.06
CA GLY A 246 9.61 -33.13 20.99
C GLY A 246 9.97 -34.44 20.27
N PRO A 247 10.55 -35.45 20.95
CA PRO A 247 11.19 -36.62 20.33
C PRO A 247 10.25 -37.60 19.59
N ARG A 248 9.08 -37.18 19.09
CA ARG A 248 8.05 -38.11 18.59
C ARG A 248 7.05 -37.54 17.56
N ALA A 249 7.51 -36.78 16.57
CA ALA A 249 6.63 -36.33 15.49
C ALA A 249 7.23 -36.59 14.10
N GLU A 250 7.18 -37.85 13.64
CA GLU A 250 7.35 -38.16 12.22
C GLU A 250 6.00 -37.99 11.50
N SER A 251 5.95 -37.12 10.48
CA SER A 251 4.77 -36.99 9.64
C SER A 251 4.68 -38.19 8.68
N PRO A 252 3.47 -38.72 8.42
CA PRO A 252 3.28 -39.92 7.59
C PRO A 252 3.67 -39.72 6.09
N GLN A 253 3.97 -38.49 5.65
CA GLN A 253 4.48 -38.20 4.30
C GLN A 253 6.00 -38.41 4.15
N PHE A 254 6.71 -38.47 5.28
CA PHE A 254 7.86 -39.34 5.55
C PHE A 254 8.28 -40.30 4.43
N HIS A 255 7.41 -41.27 4.22
CA HIS A 255 7.80 -42.61 3.81
C HIS A 255 8.27 -42.79 2.36
N LYS A 256 8.10 -41.75 1.51
CA LYS A 256 8.39 -41.85 0.07
C LYS A 256 9.82 -41.49 -0.35
N PHE A 257 10.62 -40.90 0.54
CA PHE A 257 12.02 -40.54 0.25
C PHE A 257 12.98 -41.54 0.88
N THR A 258 14.14 -41.78 0.25
CA THR A 258 15.21 -42.59 0.84
C THR A 258 15.78 -41.93 2.09
N LEU A 259 16.39 -42.69 3.00
CA LEU A 259 16.86 -42.20 4.30
C LEU A 259 17.92 -41.09 4.15
N GLU A 260 18.78 -41.18 3.13
CA GLU A 260 19.77 -40.16 2.76
C GLU A 260 19.12 -38.88 2.23
N GLU A 261 18.14 -38.97 1.34
CA GLU A 261 17.41 -37.79 0.86
C GLU A 261 16.70 -37.04 2.00
N ARG A 262 16.15 -37.77 2.98
CA ARG A 262 15.48 -37.15 4.14
C ARG A 262 16.45 -36.40 5.04
N THR A 263 17.64 -36.96 5.27
CA THR A 263 18.63 -36.36 6.16
C THR A 263 19.27 -35.14 5.52
N LEU A 264 19.65 -35.24 4.24
CA LEU A 264 20.26 -34.15 3.48
C LEU A 264 19.27 -33.00 3.21
N LEU A 265 18.00 -33.32 2.97
CA LEU A 265 16.95 -32.31 2.76
C LEU A 265 16.49 -31.67 4.08
N LYS A 266 16.45 -32.44 5.20
CA LYS A 266 16.26 -31.87 6.55
C LYS A 266 17.40 -30.94 6.93
N GLU A 267 18.65 -31.33 6.69
CA GLU A 267 19.83 -30.49 6.98
C GLU A 267 19.84 -29.22 6.13
N ARG A 268 19.49 -29.30 4.85
CA ARG A 268 19.36 -28.11 3.97
C ARG A 268 18.19 -27.22 4.33
N ILE A 269 17.04 -27.76 4.71
CA ILE A 269 15.89 -26.96 5.09
C ILE A 269 16.07 -26.37 6.47
N GLN A 270 16.71 -27.09 7.39
CA GLN A 270 17.11 -26.56 8.69
C GLN A 270 18.11 -25.42 8.53
N THR A 271 19.16 -25.58 7.71
CA THR A 271 20.11 -24.49 7.41
C THR A 271 19.48 -23.32 6.65
N THR A 272 18.48 -23.56 5.78
CA THR A 272 17.74 -22.48 5.10
C THR A 272 16.75 -21.76 6.04
N ALA A 273 16.13 -22.49 6.96
CA ALA A 273 15.27 -21.95 8.01
C ALA A 273 16.06 -21.23 9.11
N ASP A 274 17.28 -21.67 9.39
CA ASP A 274 18.24 -21.01 10.29
C ASP A 274 18.86 -19.77 9.62
N ASN A 275 19.01 -19.76 8.29
CA ASN A 275 19.48 -18.58 7.53
C ASN A 275 18.37 -17.54 7.27
N MET A 276 17.10 -17.95 7.27
CA MET A 276 15.96 -17.04 7.26
C MET A 276 15.28 -17.08 8.62
N ASP A 277 15.83 -16.34 9.58
CA ASP A 277 15.21 -16.24 10.90
C ASP A 277 13.74 -15.86 10.73
N PHE A 278 12.85 -16.79 11.04
CA PHE A 278 11.40 -16.55 11.11
C PHE A 278 11.09 -15.28 11.91
N VAL A 279 11.94 -14.98 12.90
CA VAL A 279 11.92 -13.75 13.70
C VAL A 279 12.18 -12.51 12.85
N HIS A 280 13.14 -12.51 11.92
CA HIS A 280 13.39 -11.38 11.02
C HIS A 280 12.26 -11.16 10.03
N PHE A 281 11.71 -12.24 9.44
CA PHE A 281 10.53 -12.13 8.57
C PHE A 281 9.32 -11.57 9.32
N THR A 282 9.02 -12.11 10.50
CA THR A 282 7.87 -11.67 11.31
C THR A 282 8.03 -10.26 11.85
N SER A 283 9.22 -9.89 12.32
CA SER A 283 9.51 -8.52 12.79
C SER A 283 9.45 -7.49 11.65
N GLY A 284 10.04 -7.77 10.49
CA GLY A 284 9.96 -6.88 9.33
C GLY A 284 8.53 -6.70 8.82
N THR A 285 7.77 -7.79 8.77
CA THR A 285 6.34 -7.77 8.42
C THR A 285 5.51 -6.96 9.42
N LEU A 286 5.74 -7.17 10.71
CA LEU A 286 5.03 -6.46 11.77
C LEU A 286 5.33 -4.96 11.71
N LEU A 287 6.58 -4.59 11.44
CA LEU A 287 6.98 -3.19 11.22
C LEU A 287 6.22 -2.57 10.06
N TRP A 288 6.12 -3.27 8.92
CA TRP A 288 5.33 -2.81 7.77
C TRP A 288 3.84 -2.64 8.11
N LEU A 289 3.23 -3.62 8.79
CA LEU A 289 1.83 -3.55 9.20
C LEU A 289 1.56 -2.34 10.12
N LEU A 290 2.47 -2.07 11.06
CA LEU A 290 2.39 -0.96 12.01
C LEU A 290 2.77 0.40 11.41
N SER A 291 3.51 0.43 10.30
CA SER A 291 4.04 1.68 9.73
C SER A 291 2.95 2.72 9.44
N LEU A 292 1.85 2.33 8.80
CA LEU A 292 0.74 3.23 8.48
C LEU A 292 0.04 3.78 9.74
N PRO A 293 -0.49 2.94 10.66
CA PRO A 293 -1.17 3.49 11.84
C PRO A 293 -0.23 4.31 12.72
N LEU A 294 1.05 3.91 12.83
CA LEU A 294 2.05 4.67 13.57
C LEU A 294 2.29 6.03 12.94
N ILE A 295 2.53 6.10 11.63
CA ILE A 295 2.83 7.38 10.96
C ILE A 295 1.62 8.31 10.96
N VAL A 296 0.40 7.79 10.79
CA VAL A 296 -0.81 8.61 10.88
C VAL A 296 -0.94 9.21 12.27
N PHE A 297 -0.76 8.40 13.32
CA PHE A 297 -0.81 8.87 14.70
C PHE A 297 0.26 9.92 15.00
N LEU A 298 1.51 9.66 14.61
CA LEU A 298 2.62 10.61 14.79
C LEU A 298 2.36 11.90 14.01
N ALA A 299 1.93 11.80 12.77
CA ALA A 299 1.70 12.97 11.91
C ALA A 299 0.54 13.84 12.39
N GLU A 300 -0.42 13.28 13.13
CA GLU A 300 -1.50 14.05 13.75
C GLU A 300 -1.03 14.81 15.00
N ILE A 301 -0.15 14.21 15.80
CA ILE A 301 0.26 14.76 17.10
C ILE A 301 1.46 15.70 16.99
N SER A 302 2.44 15.39 16.15
CA SER A 302 3.75 16.05 16.18
C SER A 302 4.11 16.82 14.92
N VAL A 303 3.33 16.70 13.84
CA VAL A 303 3.66 17.27 12.53
C VAL A 303 2.66 18.37 12.17
N SER A 304 3.21 19.50 11.71
CA SER A 304 2.40 20.60 11.17
C SER A 304 1.54 20.11 10.01
N SER A 305 0.31 20.65 9.87
CA SER A 305 -0.62 20.31 8.78
C SER A 305 0.06 20.40 7.40
N LEU A 306 0.93 21.40 7.22
CA LEU A 306 1.66 21.68 5.98
C LEU A 306 2.54 20.53 5.49
N TYR A 307 3.04 19.69 6.40
CA TYR A 307 3.94 18.57 6.06
C TYR A 307 3.28 17.20 6.23
N ARG A 308 2.11 17.14 6.87
CA ARG A 308 1.44 15.90 7.27
C ARG A 308 1.18 14.99 6.07
N LYS A 309 0.57 15.52 5.01
CA LYS A 309 0.23 14.78 3.79
C LYS A 309 1.46 14.15 3.14
N LYS A 310 2.51 14.94 2.94
CA LYS A 310 3.77 14.48 2.32
C LYS A 310 4.47 13.44 3.18
N MET A 311 4.57 13.69 4.49
CA MET A 311 5.25 12.77 5.41
C MET A 311 4.56 11.41 5.43
N ILE A 312 3.23 11.38 5.54
CA ILE A 312 2.47 10.12 5.49
C ILE A 312 2.74 9.41 4.16
N ALA A 313 2.59 10.10 3.02
CA ALA A 313 2.79 9.50 1.70
C ALA A 313 4.20 8.94 1.49
N ILE A 314 5.24 9.70 1.84
CA ILE A 314 6.64 9.28 1.68
C ILE A 314 6.94 8.08 2.56
N VAL A 315 6.56 8.12 3.85
CA VAL A 315 6.83 7.01 4.78
C VAL A 315 6.08 5.75 4.37
N THR A 316 4.82 5.86 3.93
CA THR A 316 4.06 4.69 3.45
C THR A 316 4.70 4.10 2.20
N LEU A 317 5.05 4.93 1.21
CA LEU A 317 5.71 4.48 -0.02
C LEU A 317 7.05 3.80 0.26
N CYS A 318 7.89 4.41 1.12
CA CYS A 318 9.14 3.81 1.56
C CYS A 318 8.92 2.45 2.24
N SER A 319 7.96 2.38 3.17
CA SER A 319 7.65 1.17 3.92
C SER A 319 7.15 0.05 3.01
N ASP A 320 6.20 0.35 2.12
CA ASP A 320 5.63 -0.60 1.16
C ASP A 320 6.71 -1.11 0.20
N PHE A 321 7.51 -0.20 -0.36
CA PHE A 321 8.60 -0.55 -1.27
C PHE A 321 9.68 -1.40 -0.58
N THR A 322 10.02 -1.09 0.66
CA THR A 322 11.00 -1.86 1.44
C THR A 322 10.47 -3.26 1.73
N ALA A 323 9.22 -3.39 2.17
CA ALA A 323 8.59 -4.67 2.47
C ALA A 323 8.54 -5.58 1.24
N VAL A 324 8.10 -5.06 0.09
CA VAL A 324 8.06 -5.85 -1.15
C VAL A 324 9.46 -6.16 -1.69
N SER A 325 10.44 -5.27 -1.52
CA SER A 325 11.82 -5.52 -1.95
C SER A 325 12.46 -6.66 -1.16
N VAL A 326 12.31 -6.64 0.17
CA VAL A 326 12.79 -7.71 1.06
C VAL A 326 12.09 -9.03 0.73
N TYR A 327 10.77 -9.00 0.53
CA TYR A 327 10.01 -10.19 0.17
C TYR A 327 10.41 -10.76 -1.20
N SER A 328 10.64 -9.89 -2.19
CA SER A 328 11.12 -10.27 -3.51
C SER A 328 12.50 -10.92 -3.44
N TYR A 329 13.42 -10.31 -2.67
CA TYR A 329 14.74 -10.87 -2.43
C TYR A 329 14.66 -12.26 -1.78
N MET A 330 13.78 -12.42 -0.79
CA MET A 330 13.54 -13.70 -0.11
C MET A 330 13.12 -14.79 -1.10
N LEU A 331 12.12 -14.52 -1.96
CA LEU A 331 11.65 -15.49 -2.94
C LEU A 331 12.72 -15.80 -4.02
N ILE A 332 13.46 -14.79 -4.48
CA ILE A 332 14.51 -14.97 -5.49
C ILE A 332 15.65 -15.83 -4.92
N SER A 333 16.15 -15.49 -3.72
CA SER A 333 17.26 -16.17 -3.07
C SER A 333 16.96 -17.63 -2.81
N LEU A 334 15.72 -17.90 -2.39
CA LEU A 334 15.27 -19.26 -2.19
C LEU A 334 15.22 -20.04 -3.51
N ARG A 335 14.70 -19.44 -4.58
CA ARG A 335 14.68 -20.08 -5.89
C ARG A 335 16.09 -20.44 -6.38
N SER A 336 17.09 -19.58 -6.18
CA SER A 336 18.47 -19.89 -6.57
C SER A 336 19.04 -21.08 -5.81
N ILE A 337 18.90 -21.13 -4.48
CA ILE A 337 19.37 -22.25 -3.64
C ILE A 337 18.80 -23.59 -4.13
N VAL A 338 17.55 -23.54 -4.54
CA VAL A 338 16.78 -24.69 -5.01
C VAL A 338 17.22 -25.17 -6.40
N LEU A 339 17.54 -24.25 -7.31
CA LEU A 339 18.02 -24.57 -8.65
C LEU A 339 19.47 -25.08 -8.65
N ASP A 340 20.30 -24.58 -7.74
CA ASP A 340 21.70 -25.04 -7.57
C ASP A 340 21.80 -26.40 -6.84
N SER A 341 20.67 -27.03 -6.53
CA SER A 341 20.61 -28.36 -5.95
C SER A 341 21.00 -29.44 -6.96
N PRO A 342 21.98 -30.32 -6.65
CA PRO A 342 22.49 -31.35 -7.56
C PRO A 342 21.44 -32.41 -7.97
N THR A 343 20.28 -32.44 -7.33
CA THR A 343 19.16 -33.33 -7.68
C THR A 343 18.38 -32.92 -8.94
N THR A 344 18.64 -31.74 -9.51
CA THR A 344 17.99 -31.29 -10.76
C THR A 344 18.80 -31.60 -12.03
N ALA A 345 19.97 -32.22 -11.88
CA ALA A 345 20.90 -32.56 -12.96
C ALA A 345 20.71 -33.99 -13.54
N THR A 346 19.66 -34.71 -13.17
CA THR A 346 19.31 -36.03 -13.73
C THR A 346 17.96 -36.04 -14.42
#